data_AF-A0A955ZPK2-F1
#
_entry.id   AF-A0A955ZPK2-F1
#
_cell.length_a   1.000
_cell.length_b   1.000
_cell.length_c   1.000
_cell.angle_alpha   90.00
_cell.angle_beta   90.00
_cell.angle_gamma   90.00
#
_symmetry.space_group_name_H-M   'P 1'
#
loop_
_entity.id
_entity.type
_entity.pdbx_description
1 polymer ?
#
loop_
_entity_poly.entity_id
_entity_poly.type
_entity_poly.pdbx_seq_one_letter_code
_entity_poly.pdbx_strand_id
1 'polypeptide(L)'
;MSRRIRTALGALVALALLAGCSSSDAGPTSVDTPRQKPKGCVGKCDGPTDVFVSPWQADMAAMNSIWPSATPMETVEDAYSVVVDLGAAKFVAPTHLFGAPVNVIPYSNADGVADAAGVVHERGDSVIAQAFPRGVVGYAIKHHRPDHRALSPADIQSNIKEQVKLQDTHIEIVVGVERDGKPGAVTLNNPQGYENGQFGTPQYSMIFVKPKWPSYLSASQVKAFNDNVRTMIAAFNAVSDFPGDYNGGDPLAANDPDKLRTHVVNMVKAITGDTDAQAWFKDPANLVYCAELAFLGTSAGLHFPLNAATMVPLVGDATWNAFVAEIDKHTAGEASAFDTMNDNDRVKYVDLTVAPEELAPAWSYAPDPQAESQKLAFKPMTMADIIQHFLRTHVPR
;
A
#
# COMPACT_ATOMS: atom_id res chain seq x y z
N MET A 1 18.13 -63.80 -7.15
CA MET A 1 18.58 -62.96 -6.01
C MET A 1 17.98 -61.55 -6.15
N SER A 2 17.02 -61.22 -5.28
CA SER A 2 16.55 -59.91 -4.77
C SER A 2 16.63 -58.60 -5.60
N ARG A 3 15.46 -57.95 -5.85
CA ARG A 3 14.97 -56.65 -5.29
C ARG A 3 13.75 -56.12 -6.09
N ARG A 4 12.50 -56.23 -5.59
CA ARG A 4 11.65 -55.21 -4.89
C ARG A 4 11.40 -53.89 -5.68
N ILE A 5 10.26 -53.76 -6.37
CA ILE A 5 8.95 -53.12 -5.99
C ILE A 5 9.00 -51.59 -5.80
N ARG A 6 8.30 -50.85 -6.67
CA ARG A 6 7.72 -49.51 -6.43
C ARG A 6 6.28 -49.47 -6.96
N THR A 7 5.36 -49.14 -6.05
CA THR A 7 3.94 -48.75 -6.15
C THR A 7 3.80 -47.40 -6.89
N ALA A 8 2.84 -47.10 -7.77
CA ALA A 8 1.37 -47.12 -7.72
C ALA A 8 0.77 -46.10 -6.71
N LEU A 9 0.32 -44.93 -7.21
CA LEU A 9 -0.95 -44.30 -6.84
C LEU A 9 -1.26 -43.11 -7.77
N GLY A 10 -2.27 -43.31 -8.61
CA GLY A 10 -2.97 -42.27 -9.37
C GLY A 10 -4.47 -42.59 -9.33
N ALA A 11 -5.30 -41.57 -9.58
CA ALA A 11 -6.75 -41.48 -9.33
C ALA A 11 -7.08 -41.13 -7.86
N LEU A 12 -8.15 -40.40 -7.50
CA LEU A 12 -9.47 -40.27 -8.11
C LEU A 12 -10.26 -39.25 -7.24
N VAL A 13 -10.94 -38.23 -7.78
CA VAL A 13 -12.26 -37.79 -7.29
C VAL A 13 -13.03 -37.12 -8.43
N ALA A 14 -13.96 -37.88 -8.99
CA ALA A 14 -15.17 -37.42 -9.66
C ALA A 14 -16.36 -38.04 -8.89
N LEU A 15 -17.54 -37.44 -9.02
CA LEU A 15 -18.88 -37.71 -8.43
C LEU A 15 -19.26 -36.65 -7.38
N ALA A 16 -20.50 -36.16 -7.31
CA ALA A 16 -21.72 -36.35 -8.10
C ALA A 16 -22.70 -35.29 -7.59
N LEU A 17 -23.62 -34.81 -8.44
CA LEU A 17 -25.03 -34.57 -8.10
C LEU A 17 -25.76 -34.05 -9.35
N LEU A 18 -26.36 -35.00 -10.07
CA LEU A 18 -27.42 -34.77 -11.04
C LEU A 18 -28.54 -35.78 -10.75
N ALA A 19 -29.76 -35.34 -11.06
CA ALA A 19 -31.09 -35.96 -10.94
C ALA A 19 -31.80 -35.72 -9.59
N GLY A 20 -32.95 -35.05 -9.51
CA GLY A 20 -33.78 -34.40 -10.53
C GLY A 20 -35.18 -34.13 -9.98
N CYS A 21 -35.83 -33.06 -10.45
CA CYS A 21 -37.29 -32.93 -10.56
C CYS A 21 -37.60 -31.93 -11.67
N SER A 22 -38.41 -32.37 -12.62
CA SER A 22 -38.93 -31.63 -13.77
C SER A 22 -40.15 -30.78 -13.40
N SER A 23 -40.21 -29.53 -13.87
CA SER A 23 -41.40 -28.94 -14.52
C SER A 23 -41.10 -27.52 -15.03
N SER A 24 -41.33 -27.33 -16.32
CA SER A 24 -41.88 -26.13 -17.00
C SER A 24 -41.81 -24.78 -16.28
N ASP A 25 -41.09 -23.80 -16.82
CA ASP A 25 -41.65 -22.77 -17.71
C ASP A 25 -40.68 -21.58 -17.88
N ALA A 26 -40.77 -20.97 -19.06
CA ALA A 26 -40.24 -19.66 -19.45
C ALA A 26 -38.72 -19.42 -19.28
N GLY A 27 -38.00 -19.46 -20.41
CA GLY A 27 -36.64 -18.94 -20.48
C GLY A 27 -36.58 -17.45 -20.09
N PRO A 28 -35.48 -16.97 -19.47
CA PRO A 28 -35.36 -15.58 -19.14
C PRO A 28 -34.95 -14.81 -20.39
N THR A 29 -35.92 -14.03 -20.87
CA THR A 29 -35.74 -12.86 -21.70
C THR A 29 -34.82 -11.84 -21.02
N SER A 30 -33.98 -11.22 -21.85
CA SER A 30 -33.33 -9.90 -21.67
C SER A 30 -32.82 -9.49 -20.29
N VAL A 31 -31.49 -9.48 -20.18
CA VAL A 31 -30.63 -8.38 -19.70
C VAL A 31 -31.40 -7.15 -19.17
N ASP A 32 -31.56 -7.08 -17.85
CA ASP A 32 -31.68 -5.84 -17.04
C ASP A 32 -31.98 -6.25 -15.58
N THR A 33 -30.98 -6.82 -14.90
CA THR A 33 -31.01 -6.81 -13.44
C THR A 33 -30.35 -5.54 -12.95
N PRO A 34 -31.07 -4.65 -12.25
CA PRO A 34 -30.47 -3.48 -11.61
C PRO A 34 -29.32 -3.95 -10.74
N ARG A 35 -28.15 -3.30 -10.87
CA ARG A 35 -26.99 -3.48 -10.01
C ARG A 35 -27.46 -3.68 -8.57
N GLN A 36 -27.41 -4.92 -8.07
CA GLN A 36 -27.71 -5.16 -6.68
C GLN A 36 -26.55 -4.55 -5.89
N LYS A 37 -26.73 -3.31 -5.43
CA LYS A 37 -25.90 -2.73 -4.38
C LYS A 37 -25.81 -3.77 -3.26
N PRO A 38 -24.61 -4.18 -2.83
CA PRO A 38 -24.46 -4.99 -1.63
C PRO A 38 -25.22 -4.30 -0.49
N LYS A 39 -26.24 -4.96 0.04
CA LYS A 39 -27.00 -4.44 1.18
C LYS A 39 -26.13 -4.54 2.43
N GLY A 40 -25.64 -3.39 2.88
CA GLY A 40 -25.02 -3.23 4.19
C GLY A 40 -23.55 -3.62 4.24
N CYS A 41 -22.78 -2.78 4.93
CA CYS A 41 -21.42 -3.01 5.39
C CYS A 41 -21.35 -4.38 6.08
N VAL A 42 -20.72 -5.38 5.45
CA VAL A 42 -20.27 -6.59 6.15
C VAL A 42 -18.85 -6.30 6.64
N GLY A 43 -18.73 -5.47 7.69
CA GLY A 43 -17.45 -5.03 8.24
C GLY A 43 -17.58 -3.88 9.24
N LYS A 44 -16.51 -3.61 9.99
CA LYS A 44 -16.44 -2.44 10.89
C LYS A 44 -16.23 -1.17 10.07
N CYS A 45 -17.31 -0.43 9.89
CA CYS A 45 -17.35 0.90 9.30
C CYS A 45 -16.72 1.95 10.27
N ASP A 46 -15.46 1.75 10.67
CA ASP A 46 -14.73 2.56 11.65
C ASP A 46 -13.77 3.55 10.96
N GLY A 47 -14.28 4.66 10.44
CA GLY A 47 -13.46 5.81 10.05
C GLY A 47 -13.36 6.82 11.21
N PRO A 48 -12.22 7.52 11.40
CA PRO A 48 -12.17 8.64 12.34
C PRO A 48 -13.19 9.72 11.97
N THR A 49 -13.72 10.46 12.95
CA THR A 49 -14.71 11.54 12.72
C THR A 49 -14.12 12.79 12.07
N ASP A 50 -12.79 12.91 12.04
CA ASP A 50 -12.04 14.05 11.51
C ASP A 50 -11.45 13.74 10.12
N VAL A 51 -12.25 13.15 9.24
CA VAL A 51 -11.86 12.90 7.85
C VAL A 51 -12.20 14.13 7.01
N PHE A 52 -11.21 14.70 6.33
CA PHE A 52 -11.44 15.70 5.29
C PHE A 52 -12.48 15.17 4.30
N VAL A 53 -13.63 15.83 4.21
CA VAL A 53 -14.66 15.52 3.22
C VAL A 53 -14.43 16.39 2.00
N SER A 54 -14.03 15.75 0.92
CA SER A 54 -13.73 16.42 -0.32
C SER A 54 -15.00 16.97 -0.96
N PRO A 55 -15.00 18.25 -1.40
CA PRO A 55 -16.11 18.82 -2.17
C PRO A 55 -16.09 18.36 -3.64
N TRP A 56 -15.08 17.60 -4.06
CA TRP A 56 -14.87 17.21 -5.45
C TRP A 56 -15.75 16.03 -5.85
N GLN A 57 -16.09 16.00 -7.13
CA GLN A 57 -16.77 14.88 -7.78
C GLN A 57 -15.94 14.44 -8.99
N ALA A 58 -16.02 13.16 -9.32
CA ALA A 58 -15.37 12.65 -10.52
C ALA A 58 -16.23 12.96 -11.75
N ASP A 59 -15.56 13.36 -12.84
CA ASP A 59 -16.19 13.45 -14.15
C ASP A 59 -16.26 12.04 -14.77
N MET A 60 -17.44 11.42 -14.72
CA MET A 60 -17.63 10.06 -15.24
C MET A 60 -17.44 9.97 -16.75
N ALA A 61 -17.69 11.04 -17.52
CA ALA A 61 -17.45 11.05 -18.96
C ALA A 61 -15.94 11.05 -19.23
N ALA A 62 -15.18 11.87 -18.51
CA ALA A 62 -13.72 11.89 -18.59
C ALA A 62 -13.12 10.53 -18.16
N MET A 63 -13.59 9.96 -17.04
CA MET A 63 -13.13 8.63 -16.60
C MET A 63 -13.40 7.54 -17.65
N ASN A 64 -14.60 7.49 -18.24
CA ASN A 64 -14.91 6.54 -19.30
C ASN A 64 -14.13 6.80 -20.60
N SER A 65 -13.70 8.03 -20.85
CA SER A 65 -12.82 8.35 -21.97
C SER A 65 -11.38 7.90 -21.74
N ILE A 66 -10.89 7.96 -20.49
CA ILE A 66 -9.56 7.46 -20.11
C ILE A 66 -9.55 5.93 -20.17
N TRP A 67 -10.61 5.30 -19.66
CA TRP A 67 -10.71 3.84 -19.52
C TRP A 67 -11.95 3.28 -20.24
N PRO A 68 -11.92 3.25 -21.58
CA PRO A 68 -13.06 2.82 -22.38
C PRO A 68 -13.38 1.34 -22.13
N SER A 69 -14.66 1.04 -21.93
CA SER A 69 -15.14 -0.33 -21.73
C SER A 69 -16.51 -0.52 -22.37
N ALA A 70 -16.80 -1.77 -22.74
CA ALA A 70 -18.14 -2.19 -23.14
C ALA A 70 -19.18 -2.03 -22.01
N THR A 71 -18.74 -1.87 -20.76
CA THR A 71 -19.58 -1.52 -19.62
C THR A 71 -19.08 -0.20 -19.02
N PRO A 72 -19.59 0.95 -19.47
CA PRO A 72 -19.21 2.26 -18.93
C PRO A 72 -19.42 2.35 -17.42
N MET A 73 -18.55 3.08 -16.73
CA MET A 73 -18.71 3.43 -15.33
C MET A 73 -19.87 4.40 -15.17
N GLU A 74 -20.72 4.14 -14.18
CA GLU A 74 -21.80 5.01 -13.72
C GLU A 74 -21.44 5.69 -12.39
N THR A 75 -20.54 5.06 -11.62
CA THR A 75 -20.05 5.53 -10.32
C THR A 75 -18.53 5.37 -10.21
N VAL A 76 -17.89 6.08 -9.28
CA VAL A 76 -16.43 5.98 -9.05
C VAL A 76 -16.05 4.57 -8.58
N GLU A 77 -16.91 3.94 -7.78
CA GLU A 77 -16.77 2.57 -7.28
C GLU A 77 -16.65 1.53 -8.40
N ASP A 78 -17.19 1.81 -9.58
CA ASP A 78 -17.07 0.93 -10.74
C ASP A 78 -15.63 0.81 -11.26
N ALA A 79 -14.79 1.82 -11.02
CA ALA A 79 -13.36 1.77 -11.35
C ALA A 79 -12.61 0.74 -10.50
N TYR A 80 -13.17 0.37 -9.34
CA TYR A 80 -12.58 -0.53 -8.34
C TYR A 80 -13.46 -1.79 -8.15
N SER A 81 -14.10 -2.21 -9.24
CA SER A 81 -14.92 -3.40 -9.30
C SER A 81 -14.63 -4.18 -10.56
N VAL A 82 -14.84 -5.50 -10.50
CA VAL A 82 -14.72 -6.41 -11.63
C VAL A 82 -16.04 -7.10 -11.86
N VAL A 83 -16.51 -7.08 -13.10
CA VAL A 83 -17.60 -7.93 -13.55
C VAL A 83 -17.05 -9.33 -13.77
N VAL A 84 -17.43 -10.28 -12.93
CA VAL A 84 -17.10 -11.70 -13.11
C VAL A 84 -18.23 -12.36 -13.87
N ASP A 85 -17.95 -12.80 -15.09
CA ASP A 85 -18.84 -13.54 -15.96
C ASP A 85 -18.36 -15.00 -16.02
N LEU A 86 -19.17 -15.92 -15.54
CA LEU A 86 -18.91 -17.37 -15.56
C LEU A 86 -19.87 -18.09 -16.53
N GLY A 87 -20.45 -17.36 -17.48
CA GLY A 87 -21.47 -17.85 -18.40
C GLY A 87 -22.86 -17.90 -17.75
N ALA A 88 -23.14 -18.93 -16.96
CA ALA A 88 -24.44 -19.10 -16.31
C ALA A 88 -24.67 -18.14 -15.12
N ALA A 89 -23.60 -17.55 -14.59
CA ALA A 89 -23.64 -16.59 -13.50
C ALA A 89 -22.79 -15.37 -13.84
N LYS A 90 -23.31 -14.17 -13.56
CA LYS A 90 -22.62 -12.90 -13.75
C LYS A 90 -22.84 -12.02 -12.54
N PHE A 91 -21.77 -11.51 -11.94
CA PHE A 91 -21.84 -10.66 -10.76
C PHE A 91 -20.73 -9.62 -10.75
N VAL A 92 -20.91 -8.57 -9.95
CA VAL A 92 -19.90 -7.53 -9.74
C VAL A 92 -19.19 -7.84 -8.42
N ALA A 93 -17.88 -8.11 -8.50
CA ALA A 93 -17.03 -8.29 -7.34
C ALA A 93 -16.25 -6.98 -7.10
N PRO A 94 -16.42 -6.32 -5.95
CA PRO A 94 -15.55 -5.21 -5.60
C PRO A 94 -14.14 -5.75 -5.36
N THR A 95 -13.14 -5.03 -5.83
CA THR A 95 -11.73 -5.37 -5.54
C THR A 95 -11.24 -4.69 -4.27
N HIS A 96 -12.04 -3.76 -3.76
CA HIS A 96 -11.76 -2.99 -2.55
C HIS A 96 -12.96 -2.97 -1.63
N LEU A 97 -12.69 -2.92 -0.33
CA LEU A 97 -13.72 -2.78 0.69
C LEU A 97 -14.10 -1.30 0.84
N PHE A 98 -15.21 -0.89 0.20
CA PHE A 98 -15.81 0.42 0.43
C PHE A 98 -16.72 0.37 1.66
N GLY A 99 -16.21 0.85 2.80
CA GLY A 99 -16.95 0.92 4.07
C GLY A 99 -17.63 2.27 4.33
N ALA A 100 -17.43 3.26 3.47
CA ALA A 100 -17.95 4.62 3.63
C ALA A 100 -18.25 5.22 2.24
N PRO A 101 -19.01 6.34 2.16
CA PRO A 101 -19.14 7.08 0.90
C PRO A 101 -17.77 7.40 0.30
N VAL A 102 -17.64 7.26 -1.02
CA VAL A 102 -16.38 7.56 -1.72
C VAL A 102 -16.03 9.04 -1.56
N ASN A 103 -14.80 9.29 -1.12
CA ASN A 103 -14.23 10.61 -0.97
C ASN A 103 -13.25 10.89 -2.11
N VAL A 104 -13.66 11.66 -3.11
CA VAL A 104 -12.85 11.90 -4.32
C VAL A 104 -11.75 12.90 -4.04
N ILE A 105 -10.48 12.50 -4.14
CA ILE A 105 -9.33 13.39 -3.98
C ILE A 105 -8.68 13.59 -5.36
N PRO A 106 -8.88 14.73 -6.04
CA PRO A 106 -8.18 15.02 -7.28
C PRO A 106 -6.71 15.31 -7.01
N TYR A 107 -5.87 15.00 -7.99
CA TYR A 107 -4.44 15.28 -7.95
C TYR A 107 -3.89 15.48 -9.35
N SER A 108 -2.71 16.08 -9.43
CA SER A 108 -1.92 16.18 -10.65
C SER A 108 -0.43 16.24 -10.33
N ASN A 109 0.38 15.65 -11.21
CA ASN A 109 1.83 15.82 -11.20
C ASN A 109 2.26 17.22 -11.68
N ALA A 110 1.36 17.99 -12.30
CA ALA A 110 1.62 19.36 -12.73
C ALA A 110 0.94 20.39 -11.82
N ASP A 111 1.60 21.53 -11.66
CA ASP A 111 1.05 22.76 -11.09
C ASP A 111 0.34 23.57 -12.18
N GLY A 112 -0.58 24.47 -11.81
CA GLY A 112 -1.30 25.32 -12.76
C GLY A 112 -2.29 24.58 -13.66
N VAL A 113 -2.90 23.48 -13.18
CA VAL A 113 -3.81 22.64 -13.97
C VAL A 113 -5.25 23.11 -13.82
N ALA A 114 -5.98 23.17 -14.94
CA ALA A 114 -7.40 23.49 -14.95
C ALA A 114 -8.26 22.26 -14.63
N ASP A 115 -9.29 22.44 -13.79
CA ASP A 115 -10.33 21.43 -13.59
C ASP A 115 -11.37 21.41 -14.73
N ALA A 116 -12.37 20.54 -14.62
CA ALA A 116 -13.45 20.41 -15.61
C ALA A 116 -14.30 21.69 -15.78
N ALA A 117 -14.29 22.61 -14.81
CA ALA A 117 -14.93 23.92 -14.89
C ALA A 117 -14.01 25.01 -15.47
N GLY A 118 -12.76 24.67 -15.80
CA GLY A 118 -11.75 25.60 -16.29
C GLY A 118 -11.08 26.42 -15.19
N VAL A 119 -11.30 26.11 -13.91
CA VAL A 119 -10.63 26.79 -12.80
C VAL A 119 -9.21 26.26 -12.69
N VAL A 120 -8.24 27.17 -12.76
CA VAL A 120 -6.82 26.83 -12.66
C VAL A 120 -6.42 26.69 -11.20
N HIS A 121 -5.90 25.53 -10.85
CA HIS A 121 -5.38 25.23 -9.52
C HIS A 121 -3.88 25.45 -9.50
N GLU A 122 -3.42 26.29 -8.57
CA GLU A 122 -2.00 26.63 -8.43
C GLU A 122 -1.13 25.37 -8.26
N ARG A 123 -1.62 24.39 -7.49
CA ARG A 123 -0.84 23.20 -7.12
C ARG A 123 -1.62 21.90 -7.28
N GLY A 124 -1.00 20.93 -7.97
CA GLY A 124 -1.59 19.63 -8.26
C GLY A 124 -1.74 18.71 -7.05
N ASP A 125 -0.98 18.95 -5.98
CA ASP A 125 -0.99 18.19 -4.72
C ASP A 125 -1.86 18.82 -3.62
N SER A 126 -2.47 19.98 -3.90
CA SER A 126 -3.14 20.81 -2.87
C SER A 126 -4.33 20.15 -2.19
N VAL A 127 -5.08 19.29 -2.88
CA VAL A 127 -6.21 18.58 -2.28
C VAL A 127 -5.75 17.36 -1.48
N ILE A 128 -4.70 16.67 -1.94
CA ILE A 128 -4.04 15.61 -1.15
C ILE A 128 -3.52 16.20 0.16
N ALA A 129 -2.89 17.38 0.14
CA ALA A 129 -2.38 18.06 1.33
C ALA A 129 -3.46 18.39 2.39
N GLN A 130 -4.73 18.51 1.98
CA GLN A 130 -5.85 18.68 2.93
C GLN A 130 -6.22 17.35 3.60
N ALA A 131 -6.15 16.24 2.86
CA ALA A 131 -6.35 14.91 3.41
C ALA A 131 -5.15 14.42 4.22
N PHE A 132 -3.92 14.79 3.83
CA PHE A 132 -2.65 14.43 4.44
C PHE A 132 -1.88 15.71 4.78
N PRO A 133 -2.24 16.39 5.89
CA PRO A 133 -1.55 17.60 6.30
C PRO A 133 -0.10 17.31 6.70
N ARG A 134 0.71 18.37 6.78
CA ARG A 134 2.14 18.31 7.13
C ARG A 134 2.42 17.33 8.27
N GLY A 135 3.32 16.40 8.02
CA GLY A 135 3.76 15.37 8.95
C GLY A 135 2.91 14.11 8.97
N VAL A 136 1.71 14.08 8.39
CA VAL A 136 0.89 12.86 8.32
C VAL A 136 1.44 11.91 7.25
N VAL A 137 1.56 10.64 7.62
CA VAL A 137 1.93 9.54 6.71
C VAL A 137 0.70 8.70 6.38
N GLY A 138 0.60 8.28 5.12
CA GLY A 138 -0.33 7.27 4.68
C GLY A 138 0.16 6.54 3.44
N TYR A 139 -0.76 5.86 2.77
CA TYR A 139 -0.44 5.05 1.61
C TYR A 139 -1.42 5.34 0.47
N ALA A 140 -0.92 5.34 -0.76
CA ALA A 140 -1.72 5.39 -1.97
C ALA A 140 -1.54 4.08 -2.74
N ILE A 141 -2.64 3.38 -2.96
CA ILE A 141 -2.66 2.08 -3.63
C ILE A 141 -3.05 2.33 -5.09
N LYS A 142 -2.11 2.12 -6.02
CA LYS A 142 -2.28 2.38 -7.46
C LYS A 142 -2.88 1.20 -8.20
N HIS A 143 -3.82 1.51 -9.09
CA HIS A 143 -4.48 0.54 -9.95
C HIS A 143 -4.15 0.72 -11.42
N HIS A 144 -3.65 -0.33 -12.08
CA HIS A 144 -3.42 -0.36 -13.54
C HIS A 144 -4.69 -0.65 -14.36
N ARG A 145 -5.75 -1.15 -13.75
CA ARG A 145 -6.77 -1.97 -14.44
C ARG A 145 -8.19 -1.41 -14.66
N PRO A 146 -8.50 -0.10 -14.59
CA PRO A 146 -9.83 0.31 -15.03
C PRO A 146 -10.12 -0.03 -16.52
N ASP A 147 -9.13 -0.45 -17.31
CA ASP A 147 -9.31 -0.98 -18.68
C ASP A 147 -9.81 -2.44 -18.76
N HIS A 148 -9.58 -3.27 -17.73
CA HIS A 148 -9.93 -4.70 -17.72
C HIS A 148 -10.94 -5.03 -16.62
N ARG A 149 -12.13 -4.44 -16.76
CA ARG A 149 -13.22 -4.50 -15.76
C ARG A 149 -14.17 -5.69 -15.92
N ALA A 150 -13.90 -6.60 -16.85
CA ALA A 150 -14.67 -7.83 -17.02
C ALA A 150 -13.74 -9.05 -17.09
N LEU A 151 -14.08 -10.09 -16.33
CA LEU A 151 -13.44 -11.40 -16.39
C LEU A 151 -14.45 -12.40 -16.94
N SER A 152 -14.18 -12.92 -18.13
CA SER A 152 -14.98 -14.01 -18.74
C SER A 152 -14.13 -15.27 -18.92
N PRO A 153 -14.74 -16.46 -19.12
CA PRO A 153 -13.98 -17.69 -19.34
C PRO A 153 -13.13 -17.63 -20.62
N ALA A 154 -13.58 -16.88 -21.63
CA ALA A 154 -12.83 -16.65 -22.87
C ALA A 154 -11.58 -15.79 -22.62
N ASP A 155 -11.69 -14.76 -21.77
CA ASP A 155 -10.57 -13.87 -21.42
C ASP A 155 -9.54 -14.59 -20.53
N ILE A 156 -10.02 -15.40 -19.60
CA ILE A 156 -9.19 -16.21 -18.69
C ILE A 156 -8.29 -17.17 -19.47
N GLN A 157 -8.78 -17.79 -20.56
CA GLN A 157 -7.99 -18.74 -21.35
C GLN A 157 -6.86 -18.09 -22.16
N SER A 158 -7.00 -16.81 -22.53
CA SER A 158 -6.03 -16.12 -23.38
C SER A 158 -4.86 -15.50 -22.61
N ASN A 159 -5.10 -15.03 -21.37
CA ASN A 159 -4.05 -14.42 -20.55
C ASN A 159 -4.38 -14.46 -19.05
N ILE A 160 -4.54 -15.66 -18.49
CA ILE A 160 -4.95 -15.83 -17.07
C ILE A 160 -4.08 -15.03 -16.11
N LYS A 161 -2.75 -15.01 -16.32
CA LYS A 161 -1.79 -14.35 -15.41
C LYS A 161 -2.06 -12.86 -15.28
N GLU A 162 -2.26 -12.16 -16.38
CA GLU A 162 -2.60 -10.74 -16.30
C GLU A 162 -4.05 -10.59 -15.81
N GLN A 163 -4.98 -11.40 -16.31
CA GLN A 163 -6.40 -11.25 -16.01
C GLN A 163 -6.76 -11.46 -14.53
N VAL A 164 -6.07 -12.34 -13.82
CA VAL A 164 -6.31 -12.60 -12.38
C VAL A 164 -5.42 -11.80 -11.43
N LYS A 165 -4.52 -10.93 -11.92
CA LYS A 165 -3.86 -9.97 -11.03
C LYS A 165 -4.94 -9.10 -10.40
N LEU A 166 -5.12 -9.26 -9.08
CA LEU A 166 -6.10 -8.55 -8.27
C LEU A 166 -5.66 -7.09 -8.14
N GLN A 167 -5.82 -6.33 -9.22
CA GLN A 167 -5.92 -4.88 -9.40
C GLN A 167 -4.93 -3.90 -8.75
N ASP A 168 -4.18 -4.27 -7.72
CA ASP A 168 -3.13 -3.47 -7.10
C ASP A 168 -1.82 -3.69 -7.82
N THR A 169 -1.12 -2.60 -8.15
CA THR A 169 0.12 -2.70 -8.92
C THR A 169 1.29 -2.01 -8.25
N HIS A 170 1.01 -1.01 -7.40
CA HIS A 170 2.05 -0.29 -6.68
C HIS A 170 1.47 0.34 -5.41
N ILE A 171 2.25 0.37 -4.34
CA ILE A 171 1.93 1.13 -3.12
C ILE A 171 2.90 2.30 -3.05
N GLU A 172 2.37 3.50 -2.95
CA GLU A 172 3.13 4.71 -2.63
C GLU A 172 2.95 5.08 -1.17
N ILE A 173 3.99 5.65 -0.57
CA ILE A 173 3.89 6.22 0.77
C ILE A 173 3.63 7.71 0.60
N VAL A 174 2.47 8.17 1.06
CA VAL A 174 2.07 9.57 1.00
C VAL A 174 2.56 10.28 2.25
N VAL A 175 3.28 11.39 2.07
CA VAL A 175 3.74 12.23 3.17
C VAL A 175 3.23 13.64 2.95
N GLY A 176 2.47 14.15 3.92
CA GLY A 176 2.11 15.56 3.97
C GLY A 176 3.35 16.40 4.32
N VAL A 177 3.59 17.47 3.58
CA VAL A 177 4.79 18.31 3.70
C VAL A 177 4.44 19.80 3.65
N GLU A 178 5.46 20.65 3.83
CA GLU A 178 5.41 22.03 3.41
C GLU A 178 6.28 22.21 2.16
N ARG A 179 5.64 22.60 1.05
CA ARG A 179 6.31 22.86 -0.23
C ARG A 179 6.15 24.33 -0.57
N ASP A 180 7.27 25.03 -0.71
CA ASP A 180 7.31 26.47 -1.03
C ASP A 180 6.50 27.34 -0.04
N GLY A 181 6.58 27.01 1.25
CA GLY A 181 5.87 27.73 2.33
C GLY A 181 4.36 27.49 2.38
N LYS A 182 3.84 26.50 1.65
CA LYS A 182 2.42 26.16 1.61
C LYS A 182 2.21 24.65 1.83
N PRO A 183 1.05 24.20 2.37
CA PRO A 183 0.78 22.78 2.58
C PRO A 183 0.87 21.98 1.28
N GLY A 184 1.66 20.92 1.24
CA GLY A 184 1.84 20.07 0.06
C GLY A 184 1.79 18.60 0.44
N ALA A 185 1.93 17.73 -0.56
CA ALA A 185 2.10 16.31 -0.35
C ALA A 185 3.10 15.75 -1.38
N VAL A 186 3.88 14.76 -0.94
CA VAL A 186 4.84 14.04 -1.78
C VAL A 186 4.67 12.55 -1.58
N THR A 187 5.25 11.77 -2.49
CA THR A 187 5.36 10.33 -2.33
C THR A 187 6.80 9.92 -2.05
N LEU A 188 6.96 8.89 -1.22
CA LEU A 188 8.20 8.13 -1.07
C LEU A 188 7.94 6.73 -1.61
N ASN A 189 8.82 6.25 -2.48
CA ASN A 189 8.62 5.05 -3.29
C ASN A 189 9.90 4.26 -3.40
N ASN A 190 9.80 2.93 -3.58
CA ASN A 190 10.90 2.17 -4.16
C ASN A 190 10.45 1.62 -5.52
N PRO A 191 11.12 1.91 -6.66
CA PRO A 191 12.34 2.72 -6.78
C PRO A 191 12.13 4.19 -6.37
N GLN A 192 13.17 4.79 -5.79
CA GLN A 192 13.18 6.15 -5.25
C GLN A 192 12.61 7.21 -6.22
N GLY A 193 13.11 7.22 -7.45
CA GLY A 193 12.71 8.18 -8.48
C GLY A 193 11.32 7.93 -9.11
N TYR A 194 10.53 6.95 -8.64
CA TYR A 194 9.21 6.69 -9.22
C TYR A 194 8.30 7.92 -9.11
N GLU A 195 7.76 8.34 -10.26
CA GLU A 195 6.97 9.58 -10.43
C GLU A 195 7.67 10.85 -9.92
N ASN A 196 8.99 10.83 -9.71
CA ASN A 196 9.76 11.93 -9.11
C ASN A 196 9.14 12.44 -7.79
N GLY A 197 8.68 11.53 -6.94
CA GLY A 197 8.04 11.85 -5.66
C GLY A 197 6.64 12.48 -5.78
N GLN A 198 5.99 12.30 -6.92
CA GLN A 198 4.61 12.73 -7.19
C GLN A 198 3.66 11.52 -7.23
N PHE A 199 2.41 11.72 -7.67
CA PHE A 199 1.32 10.75 -7.49
C PHE A 199 0.97 9.97 -8.76
N GLY A 200 1.31 10.47 -9.94
CA GLY A 200 1.16 9.75 -11.21
C GLY A 200 0.19 10.37 -12.20
N THR A 201 -0.14 9.58 -13.21
CA THR A 201 -0.92 10.00 -14.38
C THR A 201 -2.39 9.60 -14.26
N PRO A 202 -3.29 10.15 -15.11
CA PRO A 202 -4.71 9.80 -15.10
C PRO A 202 -4.99 8.30 -15.32
N GLN A 203 -4.04 7.52 -15.83
CA GLN A 203 -4.19 6.07 -16.02
C GLN A 203 -4.16 5.30 -14.69
N TYR A 204 -3.67 5.90 -13.61
CA TYR A 204 -3.46 5.24 -12.32
C TYR A 204 -4.35 5.84 -11.23
N SER A 205 -5.63 5.49 -11.23
CA SER A 205 -6.49 5.83 -10.09
C SER A 205 -5.94 5.21 -8.80
N MET A 206 -6.02 5.94 -7.69
CA MET A 206 -5.47 5.49 -6.41
C MET A 206 -6.52 5.44 -5.31
N ILE A 207 -6.29 4.56 -4.33
CA ILE A 207 -7.01 4.59 -3.05
C ILE A 207 -6.04 5.07 -1.99
N PHE A 208 -6.41 6.16 -1.32
CA PHE A 208 -5.66 6.72 -0.21
C PHE A 208 -6.14 6.12 1.11
N VAL A 209 -5.19 5.63 1.90
CA VAL A 209 -5.46 5.06 3.23
C VAL A 209 -4.51 5.63 4.28
N LYS A 210 -4.98 5.73 5.52
CA LYS A 210 -4.17 6.10 6.69
C LYS A 210 -3.99 4.90 7.60
N PRO A 211 -2.86 4.78 8.32
CA PRO A 211 -2.70 3.75 9.34
C PRO A 211 -3.80 3.87 10.40
N LYS A 212 -4.37 2.72 10.79
CA LYS A 212 -5.17 2.62 12.01
C LYS A 212 -4.25 2.22 13.16
N TRP A 213 -4.00 3.16 14.06
CA TRP A 213 -3.12 2.94 15.19
C TRP A 213 -3.76 2.04 16.25
N PRO A 214 -2.97 1.23 16.98
CA PRO A 214 -3.49 0.44 18.08
C PRO A 214 -4.20 1.29 19.14
N SER A 215 -5.37 0.82 19.60
CA SER A 215 -6.23 1.58 20.51
C SER A 215 -5.67 1.74 21.93
N TYR A 216 -4.59 1.02 22.26
CA TYR A 216 -3.89 1.17 23.54
C TYR A 216 -2.90 2.34 23.54
N LEU A 217 -2.62 2.94 22.38
CA LEU A 217 -1.76 4.12 22.30
C LEU A 217 -2.57 5.39 22.58
N SER A 218 -2.00 6.27 23.39
CA SER A 218 -2.50 7.63 23.58
C SER A 218 -2.28 8.49 22.33
N ALA A 219 -2.98 9.62 22.21
CA ALA A 219 -2.85 10.53 21.08
C ALA A 219 -1.42 11.09 20.91
N SER A 220 -0.71 11.36 22.02
CA SER A 220 0.69 11.80 21.97
C SER A 220 1.62 10.70 21.46
N GLN A 221 1.41 9.45 21.90
CA GLN A 221 2.17 8.30 21.40
C GLN A 221 1.89 8.06 19.91
N VAL A 222 0.63 8.15 19.47
CA VAL A 222 0.28 8.06 18.05
C VAL A 222 1.02 9.11 17.23
N LYS A 223 1.07 10.36 17.70
CA LYS A 223 1.85 11.40 17.02
C LYS A 223 3.34 11.04 16.97
N ALA A 224 3.92 10.63 18.10
CA ALA A 224 5.33 10.28 18.17
C ALA A 224 5.69 9.09 17.27
N PHE A 225 4.85 8.05 17.21
CA PHE A 225 5.04 6.93 16.28
C PHE A 225 4.85 7.32 14.83
N ASN A 226 3.87 8.18 14.51
CA ASN A 226 3.71 8.70 13.16
C ASN A 226 4.97 9.46 12.70
N ASP A 227 5.51 10.32 13.56
CA ASP A 227 6.75 11.06 13.30
C ASP A 227 7.95 10.10 13.14
N ASN A 228 8.08 9.10 14.02
CA ASN A 228 9.13 8.08 13.94
C ASN A 228 9.03 7.23 12.67
N VAL A 229 7.83 6.79 12.29
CA VAL A 229 7.56 6.04 11.06
C VAL A 229 7.91 6.87 9.83
N ARG A 230 7.60 8.17 9.83
CA ARG A 230 7.98 9.08 8.74
C ARG A 230 9.49 9.12 8.53
N THR A 231 10.27 9.36 9.59
CA THR A 231 11.73 9.36 9.54
C THR A 231 12.27 7.99 9.11
N MET A 232 11.73 6.91 9.66
CA MET A 232 12.14 5.53 9.34
C MET A 232 11.92 5.21 7.86
N ILE A 233 10.78 5.61 7.29
CA ILE A 233 10.49 5.42 5.87
C ILE A 233 11.48 6.21 5.00
N ALA A 234 11.72 7.49 5.31
CA ALA A 234 12.66 8.30 4.54
C ALA A 234 14.07 7.69 4.56
N ALA A 235 14.49 7.16 5.72
CA ALA A 235 15.78 6.51 5.88
C ALA A 235 15.89 5.22 5.07
N PHE A 236 14.90 4.32 5.15
CA PHE A 236 14.86 3.13 4.31
C PHE A 236 14.76 3.47 2.82
N ASN A 237 14.00 4.51 2.48
CA ASN A 237 13.86 4.94 1.10
C ASN A 237 15.21 5.34 0.51
N ALA A 238 16.02 6.10 1.25
CA ALA A 238 17.34 6.53 0.82
C ALA A 238 18.36 5.39 0.64
N VAL A 239 18.22 4.25 1.33
CA VAL A 239 19.24 3.18 1.28
C VAL A 239 18.82 1.93 0.51
N SER A 240 17.53 1.73 0.29
CA SER A 240 17.00 0.51 -0.34
C SER A 240 17.04 0.58 -1.86
N ASP A 241 17.36 -0.57 -2.49
CA ASP A 241 17.33 -0.73 -3.94
C ASP A 241 16.12 -1.58 -4.37
N PHE A 242 15.54 -1.21 -5.51
CA PHE A 242 14.39 -1.91 -6.06
C PHE A 242 14.81 -3.14 -6.88
N PRO A 243 14.16 -4.31 -6.72
CA PRO A 243 14.42 -5.48 -7.54
C PRO A 243 13.97 -5.27 -8.99
N GLY A 244 14.91 -5.32 -9.94
CA GLY A 244 14.61 -5.15 -11.37
C GLY A 244 13.78 -6.27 -12.00
N ASP A 245 13.59 -7.41 -11.32
CA ASP A 245 12.71 -8.49 -11.75
C ASP A 245 11.43 -8.54 -10.92
N TYR A 246 10.36 -7.94 -11.45
CA TYR A 246 9.01 -7.94 -10.88
C TYR A 246 8.38 -9.34 -10.65
N ASN A 247 9.03 -10.42 -11.08
CA ASN A 247 8.59 -11.80 -10.89
C ASN A 247 9.62 -12.69 -10.17
N GLY A 248 10.74 -12.14 -9.70
CA GLY A 248 11.92 -12.90 -9.25
C GLY A 248 11.79 -13.58 -7.88
N GLY A 249 10.67 -13.36 -7.19
CA GLY A 249 10.43 -13.79 -5.82
C GLY A 249 10.07 -12.61 -4.92
N ASP A 250 9.42 -12.91 -3.81
CA ASP A 250 8.96 -11.97 -2.77
C ASP A 250 9.94 -12.11 -1.59
N PRO A 251 11.07 -11.37 -1.56
CA PRO A 251 12.02 -11.46 -0.48
C PRO A 251 11.45 -10.70 0.71
N LEU A 252 10.46 -11.28 1.39
CA LEU A 252 10.03 -10.84 2.72
C LEU A 252 11.13 -11.14 3.76
N ALA A 253 12.31 -10.56 3.54
CA ALA A 253 13.53 -10.69 4.31
C ALA A 253 13.34 -10.13 5.72
N ALA A 254 12.27 -9.38 5.99
CA ALA A 254 11.89 -8.85 7.31
C ALA A 254 10.57 -9.44 7.85
N ASN A 255 10.35 -10.74 7.66
CA ASN A 255 9.11 -11.40 8.11
C ASN A 255 9.01 -11.69 9.63
N ASP A 256 9.96 -11.23 10.43
CA ASP A 256 9.92 -11.29 11.89
C ASP A 256 10.66 -10.09 12.52
N PRO A 257 10.41 -9.79 13.82
CA PRO A 257 11.05 -8.66 14.49
C PRO A 257 12.59 -8.71 14.54
N ASP A 258 13.21 -9.89 14.56
CA ASP A 258 14.67 -10.01 14.62
C ASP A 258 15.30 -9.65 13.29
N LYS A 259 14.71 -10.08 12.17
CA LYS A 259 15.14 -9.67 10.84
C LYS A 259 14.86 -8.19 10.58
N LEU A 260 13.75 -7.68 11.09
CA LEU A 260 13.45 -6.25 11.06
C LEU A 260 14.52 -5.44 11.82
N ARG A 261 14.99 -5.94 12.98
CA ARG A 261 16.13 -5.34 13.71
C ARG A 261 17.38 -5.26 12.82
N THR A 262 17.70 -6.32 12.08
CA THR A 262 18.84 -6.32 11.14
C THR A 262 18.69 -5.23 10.08
N HIS A 263 17.50 -5.06 9.51
CA HIS A 263 17.23 -4.00 8.53
C HIS A 263 17.44 -2.62 9.14
N VAL A 264 16.94 -2.38 10.36
CA VAL A 264 17.12 -1.09 11.07
C VAL A 264 18.60 -0.80 11.35
N VAL A 265 19.34 -1.80 11.84
CA VAL A 265 20.78 -1.66 12.12
C VAL A 265 21.55 -1.30 10.86
N ASN A 266 21.32 -2.01 9.76
CA ASN A 266 21.98 -1.71 8.49
C ASN A 266 21.54 -0.37 7.91
N MET A 267 20.27 0.00 8.02
CA MET A 267 19.78 1.30 7.56
C MET A 267 20.51 2.44 8.27
N VAL A 268 20.55 2.41 9.61
CA VAL A 268 21.20 3.47 10.39
C VAL A 268 22.68 3.57 10.03
N LYS A 269 23.38 2.43 9.92
CA LYS A 269 24.78 2.38 9.49
C LYS A 269 25.00 2.91 8.07
N ALA A 270 24.15 2.52 7.12
CA ALA A 270 24.26 2.91 5.72
C ALA A 270 24.08 4.43 5.53
N ILE A 271 23.11 5.03 6.24
CA ILE A 271 22.90 6.49 6.30
C ILE A 271 24.15 7.20 6.83
N THR A 272 24.85 6.60 7.78
CA THR A 272 26.10 7.17 8.33
C THR A 272 27.35 6.92 7.49
N GLY A 273 27.21 6.29 6.32
CA GLY A 273 28.31 6.06 5.38
C GLY A 273 29.03 4.71 5.53
N ASP A 274 28.49 3.76 6.28
CA ASP A 274 29.04 2.40 6.36
C ASP A 274 28.87 1.67 5.01
N THR A 275 29.99 1.38 4.35
CA THR A 275 29.99 0.78 3.00
C THR A 275 29.50 -0.65 2.98
N ASP A 276 29.68 -1.42 4.06
CA ASP A 276 29.22 -2.80 4.14
C ASP A 276 27.70 -2.82 4.30
N ALA A 277 27.15 -1.92 5.12
CA ALA A 277 25.72 -1.75 5.27
C ALA A 277 25.07 -1.24 3.98
N GLN A 278 25.72 -0.33 3.25
CA GLN A 278 25.26 0.10 1.92
C GLN A 278 25.30 -1.06 0.91
N ALA A 279 26.37 -1.86 0.89
CA ALA A 279 26.46 -3.03 0.02
C ALA A 279 25.40 -4.08 0.35
N TRP A 280 25.03 -4.22 1.63
CA TRP A 280 23.99 -5.13 2.08
C TRP A 280 22.63 -4.83 1.43
N PHE A 281 22.23 -3.56 1.29
CA PHE A 281 20.98 -3.19 0.60
C PHE A 281 21.02 -3.38 -0.92
N LYS A 282 22.21 -3.58 -1.51
CA LYS A 282 22.41 -3.88 -2.93
C LYS A 282 22.44 -5.38 -3.22
N ASP A 283 22.50 -6.21 -2.18
CA ASP A 283 22.43 -7.65 -2.32
C ASP A 283 21.03 -8.05 -2.80
N PRO A 284 20.89 -8.86 -3.86
CA PRO A 284 19.62 -9.41 -4.33
C PRO A 284 18.70 -9.98 -3.24
N ALA A 285 19.26 -10.50 -2.14
CA ALA A 285 18.50 -11.06 -1.03
C ALA A 285 17.82 -10.01 -0.13
N ASN A 286 18.21 -8.73 -0.23
CA ASN A 286 17.74 -7.64 0.62
C ASN A 286 17.13 -6.48 -0.19
N LEU A 287 16.90 -6.68 -1.49
CA LEU A 287 16.17 -5.71 -2.32
C LEU A 287 14.74 -5.57 -1.81
N VAL A 288 14.18 -4.38 -1.98
CA VAL A 288 12.91 -4.00 -1.34
C VAL A 288 11.92 -3.55 -2.42
N TYR A 289 10.77 -4.21 -2.55
CA TYR A 289 9.67 -3.69 -3.37
C TYR A 289 8.98 -2.48 -2.73
N CYS A 290 8.18 -1.74 -3.50
CA CYS A 290 7.42 -0.59 -3.01
C CYS A 290 6.54 -0.90 -1.79
N ALA A 291 5.80 -2.02 -1.82
CA ALA A 291 4.98 -2.49 -0.70
C ALA A 291 5.84 -2.90 0.50
N GLU A 292 7.04 -3.45 0.26
CA GLU A 292 7.97 -3.84 1.31
C GLU A 292 8.60 -2.62 1.98
N LEU A 293 8.84 -1.52 1.26
CA LEU A 293 9.28 -0.26 1.87
C LEU A 293 8.25 0.27 2.88
N ALA A 294 6.97 0.28 2.49
CA ALA A 294 5.88 0.66 3.38
C ALA A 294 5.81 -0.28 4.60
N PHE A 295 5.96 -1.59 4.37
CA PHE A 295 6.00 -2.60 5.42
C PHE A 295 7.16 -2.42 6.39
N LEU A 296 8.38 -2.26 5.88
CA LEU A 296 9.61 -2.10 6.64
C LEU A 296 9.56 -0.84 7.47
N GLY A 297 9.32 0.32 6.84
CA GLY A 297 9.32 1.60 7.55
C GLY A 297 8.27 1.67 8.65
N THR A 298 7.08 1.12 8.41
CA THR A 298 6.00 1.11 9.40
C THR A 298 6.25 0.11 10.53
N SER A 299 6.63 -1.13 10.19
CA SER A 299 6.89 -2.15 11.21
C SER A 299 8.09 -1.75 12.05
N ALA A 300 9.19 -1.30 11.42
CA ALA A 300 10.38 -0.85 12.11
C ALA A 300 10.08 0.36 12.99
N GLY A 301 9.32 1.34 12.47
CA GLY A 301 8.96 2.54 13.22
C GLY A 301 8.10 2.25 14.46
N LEU A 302 7.40 1.12 14.52
CA LEU A 302 6.66 0.68 15.71
C LEU A 302 7.51 -0.14 16.69
N HIS A 303 8.48 -0.91 16.18
CA HIS A 303 9.30 -1.83 16.99
C HIS A 303 10.58 -1.21 17.53
N PHE A 304 11.16 -0.27 16.80
CA PHE A 304 12.48 0.28 17.05
C PHE A 304 12.42 1.81 16.95
N PRO A 305 11.93 2.51 18.00
CA PRO A 305 11.98 3.96 18.06
C PRO A 305 13.37 4.51 17.75
N LEU A 306 13.48 5.51 16.88
CA LEU A 306 14.74 6.18 16.56
C LEU A 306 15.10 7.17 17.68
N ASN A 307 15.53 6.64 18.82
CA ASN A 307 16.03 7.39 19.98
C ASN A 307 17.29 6.72 20.56
N ALA A 308 17.98 7.39 21.49
CA ALA A 308 19.25 6.89 21.99
C ALA A 308 19.08 5.60 22.80
N ALA A 309 18.04 5.53 23.64
CA ALA A 309 17.68 4.34 24.42
C ALA A 309 17.57 3.06 23.57
N THR A 310 17.06 3.17 22.34
CA THR A 310 16.91 2.03 21.43
C THR A 310 18.13 1.85 20.53
N MET A 311 18.66 2.92 19.94
CA MET A 311 19.66 2.84 18.88
C MET A 311 21.09 2.68 19.40
N VAL A 312 21.47 3.32 20.51
CA VAL A 312 22.83 3.20 21.08
C VAL A 312 23.19 1.75 21.40
N PRO A 313 22.33 0.93 22.03
CA PRO A 313 22.61 -0.50 22.23
C PRO A 313 22.75 -1.31 20.94
N LEU A 314 22.14 -0.86 19.83
CA LEU A 314 22.09 -1.60 18.56
C LEU A 314 23.25 -1.26 17.62
N VAL A 315 23.62 0.02 17.53
CA VAL A 315 24.60 0.51 16.55
C VAL A 315 25.82 1.18 17.19
N GLY A 316 25.80 1.39 18.51
CA GLY A 316 26.81 2.14 19.23
C GLY A 316 26.59 3.67 19.17
N ASP A 317 27.12 4.36 20.19
CA ASP A 317 26.93 5.81 20.38
C ASP A 317 27.44 6.65 19.21
N ALA A 318 28.63 6.33 18.69
CA ALA A 318 29.23 7.07 17.57
C ALA A 318 28.36 7.00 16.30
N THR A 319 27.86 5.82 15.94
CA THR A 319 26.98 5.62 14.79
C THR A 319 25.65 6.33 14.99
N TRP A 320 25.05 6.22 16.18
CA TRP A 320 23.79 6.88 16.47
C TRP A 320 23.92 8.41 16.38
N ASN A 321 24.96 8.99 16.97
CA ASN A 321 25.19 10.43 16.90
C ASN A 321 25.46 10.91 15.47
N ALA A 322 26.13 10.11 14.64
CA ALA A 322 26.29 10.41 13.21
C ALA A 322 24.96 10.39 12.46
N PHE A 323 24.06 9.45 12.79
CA PHE A 323 22.73 9.39 12.18
C PHE A 323 21.87 10.61 12.56
N VAL A 324 21.91 11.01 13.83
CA VAL A 324 21.25 12.24 14.30
C VAL A 324 21.81 13.47 13.56
N ALA A 325 23.12 13.54 13.34
CA ALA A 325 23.72 14.63 12.57
C ALA A 325 23.23 14.69 11.12
N GLU A 326 22.91 13.56 10.47
CA GLU A 326 22.29 13.56 9.14
C GLU A 326 20.85 14.10 9.16
N ILE A 327 20.09 13.83 10.22
CA ILE A 327 18.76 14.43 10.43
C ILE A 327 18.87 15.95 10.62
N ASP A 328 19.85 16.40 11.42
CA ASP A 328 20.08 17.82 11.68
C ASP A 328 20.47 18.57 10.39
N LYS A 329 21.36 17.98 9.57
CA LYS A 329 21.70 18.53 8.24
C LYS A 329 20.49 18.67 7.34
N HIS A 330 19.68 17.62 7.23
CA HIS A 330 18.46 17.64 6.41
C HIS A 330 17.50 18.75 6.88
N THR A 331 17.29 18.84 8.19
CA THR A 331 16.42 19.86 8.81
C THR A 331 16.95 21.29 8.58
N ALA A 332 18.27 21.46 8.54
CA ALA A 332 18.93 22.72 8.22
C ALA A 332 18.92 23.07 6.72
N GLY A 333 18.44 22.18 5.85
CA GLY A 333 18.49 22.33 4.40
C GLY A 333 19.90 22.13 3.82
N GLU A 334 20.80 21.50 4.58
CA GLU A 334 22.14 21.11 4.13
C GLU A 334 22.09 19.74 3.44
N ALA A 335 23.11 19.44 2.63
CA ALA A 335 23.21 18.13 1.99
C ALA A 335 23.36 17.02 3.06
N SER A 336 22.39 16.12 3.10
CA SER A 336 22.38 14.95 3.99
C SER A 336 22.37 13.64 3.20
N ALA A 337 22.65 12.53 3.88
CA ALA A 337 22.49 11.19 3.31
C ALA A 337 21.05 10.92 2.83
N PHE A 338 20.04 11.51 3.48
CA PHE A 338 18.64 11.36 3.07
C PHE A 338 18.36 11.94 1.68
N ASP A 339 19.08 12.98 1.29
CA ASP A 339 18.94 13.66 0.00
C ASP A 339 19.92 13.10 -1.04
N THR A 340 21.16 12.85 -0.63
CA THR A 340 22.25 12.46 -1.54
C THR A 340 22.22 11.00 -1.94
N MET A 341 21.59 10.13 -1.15
CA MET A 341 21.39 8.72 -1.48
C MET A 341 20.00 8.43 -2.06
N ASN A 342 19.17 9.47 -2.25
CA ASN A 342 17.79 9.32 -2.69
C ASN A 342 17.56 10.01 -4.03
N ASP A 343 17.14 9.27 -5.05
CA ASP A 343 16.82 9.82 -6.38
C ASP A 343 15.55 10.69 -6.39
N ASN A 344 14.80 10.73 -5.29
CA ASN A 344 13.62 11.59 -5.12
C ASN A 344 14.01 12.97 -4.56
N ASP A 345 14.10 13.97 -5.43
CA ASP A 345 14.45 15.35 -5.05
C ASP A 345 13.42 16.04 -4.13
N ARG A 346 12.23 15.45 -3.95
CA ARG A 346 11.18 15.94 -3.05
C ARG A 346 11.33 15.44 -1.62
N VAL A 347 12.24 14.51 -1.35
CA VAL A 347 12.53 14.04 0.01
C VAL A 347 12.94 15.18 0.94
N LYS A 348 13.59 16.23 0.39
CA LYS A 348 13.96 17.47 1.10
C LYS A 348 12.81 18.22 1.78
N TYR A 349 11.55 17.93 1.40
CA TYR A 349 10.37 18.54 2.02
C TYR A 349 9.83 17.71 3.20
N VAL A 350 10.37 16.51 3.44
CA VAL A 350 9.89 15.60 4.48
C VAL A 350 10.49 15.98 5.83
N ASP A 351 9.63 16.28 6.81
CA ASP A 351 10.11 16.60 8.16
C ASP A 351 10.77 15.38 8.82
N LEU A 352 12.08 15.39 8.98
CA LEU A 352 12.78 14.34 9.72
C LEU A 352 12.91 14.70 11.20
N THR A 353 12.73 13.72 12.08
CA THR A 353 12.88 13.92 13.53
C THR A 353 13.35 12.65 14.21
N VAL A 354 14.16 12.86 15.25
CA VAL A 354 14.45 11.85 16.27
C VAL A 354 13.20 11.65 17.13
N ALA A 355 12.93 10.41 17.54
CA ALA A 355 11.83 10.10 18.43
C ALA A 355 12.12 10.61 19.86
N PRO A 356 11.08 10.90 20.67
CA PRO A 356 11.27 11.20 22.10
C PRO A 356 12.02 10.06 22.81
N GLU A 357 12.88 10.40 23.76
CA GLU A 357 13.74 9.43 24.46
C GLU A 357 12.92 8.41 25.27
N GLU A 358 11.75 8.83 25.77
CA GLU A 358 10.80 8.00 26.50
C GLU A 358 9.90 7.13 25.61
N LEU A 359 9.95 7.29 24.28
CA LEU A 359 9.18 6.48 23.37
C LEU A 359 9.76 5.05 23.34
N ALA A 360 9.05 4.13 23.98
CA ALA A 360 9.35 2.71 23.96
C ALA A 360 8.67 2.05 22.74
N PRO A 361 9.06 0.82 22.35
CA PRO A 361 8.38 0.08 21.30
C PRO A 361 6.88 -0.03 21.54
N ALA A 362 6.07 0.05 20.48
CA ALA A 362 4.61 0.12 20.59
C ALA A 362 4.01 -1.05 21.38
N TRP A 363 4.57 -2.25 21.20
CA TRP A 363 4.14 -3.46 21.89
C TRP A 363 4.30 -3.38 23.42
N SER A 364 5.20 -2.55 23.95
CA SER A 364 5.40 -2.38 25.39
C SER A 364 4.21 -1.71 26.09
N TYR A 365 3.39 -0.97 25.33
CA TYR A 365 2.18 -0.31 25.83
C TYR A 365 0.94 -1.20 25.71
N ALA A 366 1.06 -2.38 25.10
CA ALA A 366 -0.07 -3.27 24.89
C ALA A 366 -0.47 -3.99 26.20
N PRO A 367 -1.74 -4.40 26.32
CA PRO A 367 -2.20 -5.22 27.46
C PRO A 367 -1.48 -6.58 27.56
N ASP A 368 -1.06 -7.14 26.42
CA ASP A 368 -0.23 -8.35 26.32
C ASP A 368 1.02 -8.05 25.48
N PRO A 369 2.09 -7.51 26.10
CA PRO A 369 3.30 -7.13 25.40
C PRO A 369 4.00 -8.30 24.71
N GLN A 370 3.90 -9.51 25.27
CA GLN A 370 4.57 -10.68 24.72
C GLN A 370 3.96 -11.08 23.39
N ALA A 371 2.63 -11.19 23.32
CA ALA A 371 1.93 -11.48 22.07
C ALA A 371 2.06 -10.33 21.05
N GLU A 372 2.03 -9.08 21.52
CA GLU A 372 2.13 -7.92 20.65
C GLU A 372 3.53 -7.76 20.03
N SER A 373 4.59 -8.13 20.76
CA SER A 373 5.98 -8.04 20.29
C SER A 373 6.27 -8.87 19.03
N GLN A 374 5.40 -9.84 18.70
CA GLN A 374 5.55 -10.70 17.52
C GLN A 374 4.73 -10.18 16.32
N LYS A 375 3.92 -9.13 16.49
CA LYS A 375 3.09 -8.59 15.43
C LYS A 375 3.85 -7.57 14.59
N LEU A 376 3.68 -7.63 13.27
CA LEU A 376 4.19 -6.64 12.33
C LEU A 376 3.04 -5.73 11.87
N ALA A 377 3.36 -4.55 11.34
CA ALA A 377 2.36 -3.52 11.03
C ALA A 377 1.35 -3.98 9.96
N PHE A 378 1.81 -4.82 9.04
CA PHE A 378 0.96 -5.49 8.07
C PHE A 378 1.06 -7.00 8.32
N LYS A 379 -0.09 -7.67 8.33
CA LYS A 379 -0.11 -9.13 8.38
C LYS A 379 0.17 -9.64 6.96
N PRO A 380 1.29 -10.35 6.71
CA PRO A 380 1.49 -10.97 5.41
C PRO A 380 0.35 -11.95 5.15
N MET A 381 -0.29 -11.84 3.98
CA MET A 381 -1.34 -12.74 3.54
C MET A 381 -0.76 -13.68 2.49
N THR A 382 -1.02 -14.97 2.63
CA THR A 382 -0.69 -15.91 1.55
C THR A 382 -1.67 -15.71 0.40
N MET A 383 -1.29 -16.12 -0.82
CA MET A 383 -2.23 -16.15 -1.95
C MET A 383 -3.48 -16.98 -1.63
N ALA A 384 -3.34 -18.04 -0.82
CA ALA A 384 -4.46 -18.83 -0.34
C ALA A 384 -5.37 -18.03 0.61
N ASP A 385 -4.82 -17.21 1.50
CA ASP A 385 -5.60 -16.32 2.37
C ASP A 385 -6.39 -15.30 1.53
N ILE A 386 -5.74 -14.70 0.53
CA ILE A 386 -6.36 -13.73 -0.39
C ILE A 386 -7.52 -14.36 -1.15
N ILE A 387 -7.29 -15.52 -1.79
CA ILE A 387 -8.31 -16.25 -2.55
C ILE A 387 -9.45 -16.69 -1.64
N GLN A 388 -9.15 -17.29 -0.48
CA GLN A 388 -10.19 -17.73 0.46
C GLN A 388 -11.02 -16.55 0.98
N HIS A 389 -10.38 -15.43 1.28
CA HIS A 389 -11.09 -14.24 1.71
C HIS A 389 -12.02 -13.74 0.60
N PHE A 390 -11.50 -13.56 -0.62
CA PHE A 390 -12.27 -13.15 -1.80
C PHE A 390 -13.48 -14.06 -2.06
N LEU A 391 -13.27 -15.38 -2.09
CA LEU A 391 -14.35 -16.34 -2.31
C LEU A 391 -15.43 -16.28 -1.21
N ARG A 392 -15.04 -16.06 0.05
CA ARG A 392 -15.99 -16.00 1.17
C ARG A 392 -16.81 -14.71 1.19
N THR A 393 -16.23 -13.60 0.75
CA THR A 393 -16.87 -12.27 0.90
C THR A 393 -17.56 -11.79 -0.37
N HIS A 394 -17.11 -12.21 -1.56
CA HIS A 394 -17.55 -11.59 -2.82
C HIS A 394 -18.15 -12.56 -3.85
N VAL A 395 -18.02 -13.88 -3.65
CA VAL A 395 -18.67 -14.86 -4.55
C VAL A 395 -20.00 -15.32 -3.94
N PRO A 396 -21.14 -15.06 -4.59
CA PRO A 396 -22.43 -15.58 -4.16
C PRO A 396 -22.40 -17.10 -4.07
N ARG A 397 -22.96 -17.67 -2.99
CA ARG A 397 -23.03 -19.11 -2.79
C ARG A 397 -24.13 -19.78 -3.59
#